data_AF-A0A1C6F2J3-F1
#
_entry.id   AF-A0A1C6F2J3-F1
#
_cell.length_a   1.000
_cell.length_b   1.000
_cell.length_c   1.000
_cell.angle_alpha   90.00
_cell.angle_beta   90.00
_cell.angle_gamma   90.00
#
_symmetry.space_group_name_H-M   'P 1'
#
loop_
_entity.id
_entity.type
_entity.pdbx_description
1 polymer ?
#
loop_
_entity_poly.entity_id
_entity_poly.type
_entity_poly.pdbx_seq_one_letter_code
_entity_poly.pdbx_strand_id
1 'polypeptide(L)'
;MTDMVKKYVPYAVIILLVYMLLPLVFIPGAMQKFSPVAYDFVFPITAIGCSAHYCSKHGLDFLFALIAPIIYLPSMLIYNGGFSSSTLSTNLILLVVYLVAGIFGLFLGDLAFGDKRRQKEKAEQEEAEEMLLEAKRREKEELENMTSSSKKSERKAPYRQERKPARRPSPAPQKTETADDDDFDYDKYLSGIDRKQDPNESEIDDILNEYGH
;
A
#
# COMPACT_ATOMS: atom_id res chain seq x y z
N MET A 1 1.23 -8.19 6.66
CA MET A 1 2.04 -9.38 6.28
C MET A 1 1.20 -10.65 6.10
N THR A 2 0.30 -10.98 7.03
CA THR A 2 -0.57 -12.18 6.95
C THR A 2 -1.42 -12.26 5.67
N ASP A 3 -1.87 -11.13 5.14
CA ASP A 3 -2.67 -11.09 3.92
C ASP A 3 -1.86 -11.42 2.65
N MET A 4 -0.58 -11.04 2.60
CA MET A 4 0.32 -11.42 1.50
C MET A 4 0.59 -12.92 1.53
N VAL A 5 0.91 -13.47 2.70
CA VAL A 5 1.17 -14.91 2.88
C VAL A 5 -0.03 -15.75 2.42
N LYS A 6 -1.26 -15.36 2.78
CA LYS A 6 -2.48 -16.06 2.34
C LYS A 6 -2.66 -16.09 0.82
N LYS A 7 -2.13 -15.10 0.09
CA LYS A 7 -2.19 -15.01 -1.38
C LYS A 7 -1.20 -15.98 -2.05
N TYR A 8 0.02 -16.11 -1.54
CA TYR A 8 1.06 -16.99 -2.14
C TYR A 8 0.97 -18.45 -1.70
N VAL A 9 0.63 -18.70 -0.43
CA VAL A 9 0.64 -20.04 0.17
C VAL A 9 -0.07 -21.11 -0.66
N PRO A 10 -1.32 -20.93 -1.16
CA PRO A 10 -1.98 -22.01 -1.89
C PRO A 10 -1.22 -22.40 -3.16
N TYR A 11 -0.67 -21.43 -3.88
CA TYR A 11 0.10 -21.70 -5.10
C TYR A 11 1.47 -22.29 -4.80
N ALA A 12 2.16 -21.78 -3.77
CA ALA A 12 3.43 -22.32 -3.33
C ALA A 12 3.29 -23.79 -2.88
N VAL A 13 2.19 -24.14 -2.20
CA VAL A 13 1.87 -25.52 -1.81
C VAL A 13 1.61 -26.39 -3.03
N ILE A 14 0.87 -25.91 -4.04
CA ILE A 14 0.64 -26.66 -5.28
C ILE A 14 1.97 -26.91 -6.02
N ILE A 15 2.78 -25.87 -6.19
CA ILE A 15 4.09 -25.99 -6.84
C ILE A 15 4.99 -26.96 -6.06
N LEU A 16 5.01 -26.88 -4.73
CA LEU A 16 5.77 -27.79 -3.87
C LEU A 16 5.29 -29.23 -4.02
N LEU A 17 3.99 -29.48 -4.00
CA LEU A 17 3.44 -30.82 -4.16
C LEU A 17 3.80 -31.41 -5.52
N VAL A 18 3.64 -30.64 -6.60
CA VAL A 18 4.02 -31.10 -7.95
C VAL A 18 5.53 -31.34 -8.02
N TYR A 19 6.33 -30.43 -7.50
CA TYR A 19 7.78 -30.50 -7.63
C TYR A 19 8.42 -31.57 -6.75
N MET A 20 7.82 -31.89 -5.61
CA MET A 20 8.34 -32.90 -4.68
C MET A 20 7.73 -34.30 -4.89
N LEU A 21 6.45 -34.39 -5.25
CA LEU A 21 5.76 -35.68 -5.40
C LEU A 21 5.91 -36.28 -6.79
N LEU A 22 5.91 -35.46 -7.85
CA LEU A 22 6.00 -35.99 -9.21
C LEU A 22 7.33 -36.70 -9.48
N PRO A 23 8.50 -36.22 -8.99
CA PRO A 23 9.77 -36.95 -9.11
C PRO A 23 9.79 -38.31 -8.42
N LEU A 24 9.00 -38.52 -7.36
CA LEU A 24 8.92 -39.82 -6.66
C LEU A 24 8.47 -40.94 -7.60
N VAL A 25 7.61 -40.63 -8.57
CA VAL A 25 7.12 -41.59 -9.57
C VAL A 25 8.24 -42.08 -10.49
N PHE A 26 9.32 -41.29 -10.63
CA PHE A 26 10.46 -41.59 -11.51
C PHE A 26 11.66 -42.20 -10.77
N ILE A 27 11.53 -42.50 -9.46
CA ILE A 27 12.54 -43.24 -8.69
C ILE A 27 12.82 -44.65 -9.27
N PRO A 28 11.82 -45.44 -9.69
CA PRO A 28 12.08 -46.75 -10.27
C PRO A 28 12.90 -46.62 -11.57
N GLY A 29 13.98 -47.40 -11.71
CA GLY A 29 14.90 -47.31 -12.85
C GLY A 29 14.26 -47.48 -14.23
N ALA A 30 13.08 -48.11 -14.32
CA ALA A 30 12.31 -48.21 -15.57
C ALA A 30 11.73 -46.85 -16.02
N MET A 31 11.43 -45.95 -15.08
CA MET A 31 10.77 -44.68 -15.33
C MET A 31 11.76 -43.49 -15.39
N GLN A 32 13.03 -43.68 -15.01
CA GLN A 32 14.06 -42.63 -15.04
C GLN A 32 14.25 -41.98 -16.42
N LYS A 33 14.00 -42.71 -17.51
CA LYS A 33 14.09 -42.15 -18.88
C LYS A 33 13.02 -41.09 -19.18
N PHE A 34 11.93 -41.07 -18.42
CA PHE A 34 10.85 -40.08 -18.52
C PHE A 34 11.01 -38.91 -17.55
N SER A 35 12.00 -38.99 -16.65
CA SER A 35 12.35 -37.92 -15.71
C SER A 35 12.62 -36.56 -16.40
N PRO A 36 13.33 -36.49 -17.55
CA PRO A 36 13.51 -35.21 -18.27
C PRO A 36 12.19 -34.59 -18.72
N VAL A 37 11.20 -35.41 -19.11
CA VAL A 37 9.88 -34.92 -19.54
C VAL A 37 9.18 -34.17 -18.40
N ALA A 38 9.34 -34.63 -17.16
CA ALA A 38 8.77 -33.96 -16.00
C ALA A 38 9.43 -32.60 -15.74
N TYR A 39 10.76 -32.54 -15.78
CA TYR A 39 11.51 -31.31 -15.52
C TYR A 39 11.45 -30.29 -16.67
N ASP A 40 11.41 -30.75 -17.92
CA ASP A 40 11.47 -29.88 -19.09
C ASP A 40 10.10 -29.38 -19.53
N PHE A 41 9.02 -30.10 -19.20
CA PHE A 41 7.67 -29.75 -19.65
C PHE A 41 6.68 -29.57 -18.49
N VAL A 42 6.55 -30.56 -17.61
CA VAL A 42 5.50 -30.52 -16.57
C VAL A 42 5.75 -29.39 -15.57
N PHE A 43 7.00 -29.23 -15.13
CA PHE A 43 7.37 -28.21 -14.17
C PHE A 43 7.21 -26.78 -14.73
N PRO A 44 7.74 -26.44 -15.92
CA PRO A 44 7.52 -25.13 -16.53
C PRO A 44 6.05 -24.83 -16.80
N ILE A 45 5.27 -25.80 -17.30
CA ILE A 45 3.83 -25.61 -17.55
C ILE A 45 3.10 -25.33 -16.24
N THR A 46 3.44 -26.04 -15.17
CA THR A 46 2.87 -25.81 -13.84
C THR A 46 3.22 -24.42 -13.32
N ALA A 47 4.48 -23.99 -13.48
CA ALA A 47 4.93 -22.65 -13.11
C ALA A 47 4.18 -21.56 -13.89
N ILE A 48 4.05 -21.71 -15.22
CA ILE A 48 3.31 -20.79 -16.10
C ILE A 48 1.84 -20.73 -15.71
N GLY A 49 1.19 -21.88 -15.49
CA GLY A 49 -0.22 -21.94 -15.14
C GLY A 49 -0.50 -21.31 -13.77
N CYS A 50 0.35 -21.60 -12.77
CA CYS A 50 0.22 -21.01 -11.45
C CYS A 50 0.48 -19.50 -11.48
N SER A 51 1.49 -19.03 -12.23
CA SER A 51 1.79 -17.60 -12.31
C SER A 51 0.77 -16.82 -13.14
N ALA A 52 0.24 -17.40 -14.22
CA ALA A 52 -0.85 -16.80 -14.99
C ALA A 52 -2.13 -16.70 -14.16
N HIS A 53 -2.47 -17.74 -13.40
CA HIS A 53 -3.65 -17.71 -12.54
C HIS A 53 -3.48 -16.74 -11.35
N TYR A 54 -2.29 -16.70 -10.73
CA TYR A 54 -1.97 -15.73 -9.69
C TYR A 54 -2.04 -14.29 -10.24
N CYS A 55 -1.43 -14.04 -11.40
CA CYS A 55 -1.46 -12.76 -12.09
C CYS A 55 -2.82 -12.45 -12.73
N SER A 56 -3.78 -13.36 -12.69
CA SER A 56 -5.19 -13.07 -12.99
C SER A 56 -5.99 -12.61 -11.75
N LYS A 57 -5.54 -12.94 -10.53
CA LYS A 57 -6.22 -12.53 -9.28
C LYS A 57 -5.55 -11.41 -8.48
N HIS A 58 -4.22 -11.40 -8.38
CA HIS A 58 -3.50 -10.52 -7.44
C HIS A 58 -2.64 -9.46 -8.10
N GLY A 59 -2.05 -9.73 -9.27
CA GLY A 59 -1.44 -8.71 -10.14
C GLY A 59 -0.10 -9.18 -10.63
N LEU A 60 0.62 -8.28 -11.31
CA LEU A 60 1.97 -8.55 -11.77
C LEU A 60 2.92 -8.49 -10.57
N ASP A 61 3.50 -9.64 -10.23
CA ASP A 61 4.28 -9.79 -9.02
C ASP A 61 5.45 -10.75 -9.24
N PHE A 62 6.62 -10.18 -9.42
CA PHE A 62 7.84 -10.92 -9.71
C PHE A 62 8.30 -11.80 -8.55
N LEU A 63 7.85 -11.53 -7.31
CA LEU A 63 8.17 -12.40 -6.18
C LEU A 63 7.56 -13.79 -6.37
N PHE A 64 6.39 -13.87 -7.03
CA PHE A 64 5.77 -15.14 -7.39
C PHE A 64 6.63 -15.95 -8.37
N ALA A 65 7.29 -15.29 -9.33
CA ALA A 65 8.17 -15.98 -10.28
C ALA A 65 9.40 -16.60 -9.60
N LEU A 66 9.78 -16.10 -8.42
CA LEU A 66 10.90 -16.63 -7.63
C LEU A 66 10.52 -17.92 -6.85
N ILE A 67 9.23 -18.16 -6.60
CA ILE A 67 8.76 -19.31 -5.81
C ILE A 67 9.11 -20.63 -6.49
N ALA A 68 8.88 -20.75 -7.80
CA ALA A 68 9.18 -21.96 -8.56
C ALA A 68 10.67 -22.36 -8.54
N PRO A 69 11.64 -21.46 -8.83
CA PRO A 69 13.05 -21.80 -8.71
C PRO A 69 13.49 -22.06 -7.27
N ILE A 70 12.95 -21.35 -6.27
CA ILE A 70 13.24 -21.63 -4.84
C ILE A 70 12.81 -23.04 -4.44
N ILE A 71 11.61 -23.47 -4.84
CA ILE A 71 11.06 -24.79 -4.52
C ILE A 71 11.75 -25.90 -5.35
N TYR A 72 12.28 -25.57 -6.52
CA TYR A 72 13.05 -26.52 -7.31
C TYR A 72 14.38 -26.91 -6.64
N LEU A 73 15.02 -26.04 -5.86
CA LEU A 73 16.30 -26.32 -5.19
C LEU A 73 16.26 -27.59 -4.31
N PRO A 74 15.28 -27.78 -3.39
CA PRO A 74 15.11 -29.04 -2.66
C PRO A 74 14.93 -30.26 -3.57
N SER A 75 14.14 -30.12 -4.63
CA SER A 75 13.86 -31.20 -5.57
C SER A 75 15.12 -31.61 -6.35
N MET A 76 15.92 -30.63 -6.77
CA MET A 76 17.23 -30.84 -7.40
C MET A 76 18.21 -31.57 -6.48
N LEU A 77 18.26 -31.19 -5.20
CA LEU A 77 19.14 -31.82 -4.20
C LEU A 77 18.80 -33.29 -3.97
N ILE A 78 17.51 -33.64 -3.95
CA ILE A 78 17.06 -34.99 -3.63
C ILE A 78 17.06 -35.90 -4.87
N TYR A 79 16.65 -35.38 -6.03
CA TYR A 79 16.37 -36.23 -7.20
C TYR A 79 17.37 -36.09 -8.37
N ASN A 80 17.99 -34.92 -8.57
CA ASN A 80 18.90 -34.64 -9.70
C ASN A 80 20.39 -34.64 -9.31
N GLY A 81 20.75 -35.24 -8.17
CA GLY A 81 22.14 -35.39 -7.72
C GLY A 81 22.80 -34.09 -7.26
N GLY A 82 22.01 -33.05 -6.99
CA GLY A 82 22.46 -31.79 -6.39
C GLY A 82 23.49 -31.02 -7.22
N PHE A 83 24.53 -30.50 -6.55
CA PHE A 83 25.55 -29.61 -7.12
C PHE A 83 26.76 -30.34 -7.73
N SER A 84 26.60 -31.60 -8.16
CA SER A 84 27.70 -32.34 -8.79
C SER A 84 28.11 -31.67 -10.11
N SER A 85 29.42 -31.57 -10.40
CA SER A 85 29.92 -30.82 -11.58
C SER A 85 29.34 -31.26 -12.92
N SER A 86 28.89 -32.51 -13.07
CA SER A 86 28.26 -33.04 -14.28
C SER A 86 26.80 -32.62 -14.46
N THR A 87 26.08 -32.30 -13.38
CA THR A 87 24.65 -31.94 -13.37
C THR A 87 24.40 -30.49 -12.98
N LEU A 88 25.43 -29.78 -12.51
CA LEU A 88 25.31 -28.38 -12.09
C LEU A 88 24.90 -27.49 -13.26
N SER A 89 25.47 -27.68 -14.45
CA SER A 89 25.15 -26.87 -15.64
C SER A 89 23.69 -27.05 -16.07
N THR A 90 23.20 -28.29 -16.15
CA THR A 90 21.81 -28.58 -16.51
C THR A 90 20.84 -28.07 -15.46
N ASN A 91 21.15 -28.24 -14.18
CA ASN A 91 20.31 -27.73 -13.09
C ASN A 91 20.28 -26.20 -13.02
N LEU A 92 21.39 -25.52 -13.32
CA LEU A 92 21.44 -24.07 -13.42
C LEU A 92 20.59 -23.57 -14.60
N ILE A 93 20.68 -24.24 -15.75
CA ILE A 93 19.85 -23.94 -16.92
C ILE A 93 18.37 -24.12 -16.57
N LEU A 94 17.99 -25.21 -15.89
CA LEU A 94 16.61 -25.45 -15.46
C LEU A 94 16.10 -24.37 -14.48
N LEU A 95 16.93 -23.92 -13.54
CA LEU A 95 16.59 -22.80 -12.65
C LEU A 95 16.27 -21.52 -13.45
N VAL A 96 17.09 -21.19 -14.44
CA VAL A 96 16.84 -20.04 -15.32
C VAL A 96 15.57 -20.25 -16.14
N VAL A 97 15.36 -21.45 -16.69
CA VAL A 97 14.15 -21.79 -17.45
C VAL A 97 12.90 -21.63 -16.59
N TYR A 98 12.91 -22.09 -15.34
CA TYR A 98 11.76 -21.95 -14.44
C TYR A 98 11.50 -20.50 -14.03
N LEU A 99 12.56 -19.71 -13.81
CA LEU A 99 12.42 -18.28 -13.55
C LEU A 99 11.78 -17.58 -14.75
N VAL A 100 12.31 -17.84 -15.95
CA VAL A 100 11.81 -17.26 -17.21
C VAL A 100 10.37 -17.70 -17.48
N ALA A 101 10.05 -18.99 -17.29
CA ALA A 101 8.69 -19.52 -17.41
C ALA A 101 7.72 -18.87 -16.42
N GLY A 102 8.13 -18.67 -15.17
CA GLY A 102 7.36 -17.96 -14.15
C GLY A 102 7.03 -16.53 -14.58
N ILE A 103 8.03 -15.78 -15.06
CA ILE A 103 7.87 -14.41 -15.58
C ILE A 103 6.94 -14.39 -16.79
N PHE A 104 7.13 -15.29 -17.76
CA PHE A 104 6.26 -15.39 -18.92
C PHE A 104 4.80 -15.69 -18.55
N GLY A 105 4.56 -16.57 -17.58
CA GLY A 105 3.21 -16.82 -17.11
C GLY A 105 2.57 -15.62 -16.40
N LEU A 106 3.35 -14.80 -15.66
CA LEU A 106 2.84 -13.52 -15.14
C LEU A 106 2.41 -12.59 -16.28
N PHE A 107 3.24 -12.42 -17.31
CA PHE A 107 2.88 -11.60 -18.48
C PHE A 107 1.67 -12.13 -19.24
N LEU A 108 1.52 -13.45 -19.37
CA LEU A 108 0.33 -14.06 -19.97
C LEU A 108 -0.93 -13.78 -19.13
N GLY A 109 -0.82 -13.84 -17.80
CA GLY A 109 -1.91 -13.49 -16.90
C GLY A 109 -2.29 -12.01 -16.98
N ASP A 110 -1.29 -11.12 -17.05
CA ASP A 110 -1.51 -9.67 -17.19
C ASP A 110 -2.08 -9.30 -18.56
N LEU A 111 -1.60 -9.92 -19.65
CA LEU A 111 -2.15 -9.68 -20.99
C LEU A 111 -3.60 -10.18 -21.10
N ALA A 112 -3.92 -11.33 -20.51
CA ALA A 112 -5.25 -11.93 -20.62
C ALA A 112 -6.30 -11.32 -19.67
N PHE A 113 -5.87 -10.77 -18.53
CA PHE A 113 -6.79 -10.31 -17.48
C PHE A 113 -6.51 -8.90 -16.94
N GLY A 114 -5.42 -8.25 -17.37
CA GLY A 114 -5.01 -6.92 -16.91
C GLY A 114 -6.04 -5.83 -17.20
N ASP A 115 -6.72 -5.88 -18.35
CA ASP A 115 -7.76 -4.89 -18.71
C ASP A 115 -8.98 -4.99 -17.80
N LYS A 116 -9.46 -6.19 -17.50
CA LYS A 116 -10.62 -6.41 -16.60
C LYS A 116 -10.33 -5.98 -15.16
N ARG A 117 -9.07 -6.12 -14.73
CA ARG A 117 -8.61 -5.70 -13.41
C ARG A 117 -8.48 -4.20 -13.29
N ARG A 118 -7.86 -3.55 -14.28
CA ARG A 118 -7.79 -2.09 -14.34
C ARG A 118 -9.16 -1.45 -14.37
N GLN A 119 -10.17 -2.10 -14.96
CA GLN A 119 -11.55 -1.61 -14.90
C GLN A 119 -12.18 -1.78 -13.51
N LYS A 120 -11.94 -2.91 -12.83
CA LYS A 120 -12.49 -3.17 -11.48
C LYS A 120 -11.85 -2.28 -10.41
N GLU A 121 -10.53 -2.07 -10.48
CA GLU A 121 -9.83 -1.17 -9.56
C GLU A 121 -10.23 0.29 -9.77
N LYS A 122 -10.47 0.71 -11.02
CA LYS A 122 -11.01 2.05 -11.31
C LYS A 122 -12.43 2.22 -10.78
N ALA A 123 -13.29 1.23 -10.97
CA ALA A 123 -14.66 1.29 -10.46
C ALA A 123 -14.69 1.34 -8.91
N GLU A 124 -13.86 0.55 -8.23
CA GLU A 124 -13.75 0.58 -6.76
C GLU A 124 -13.11 1.88 -6.25
N GLN A 125 -12.15 2.46 -6.99
CA GLN A 125 -11.59 3.78 -6.66
C GLN A 125 -12.63 4.90 -6.84
N GLU A 126 -13.41 4.87 -7.92
CA GLU A 126 -14.47 5.85 -8.17
C GLU A 126 -15.54 5.78 -7.07
N GLU A 127 -15.95 4.57 -6.66
CA GLU A 127 -16.92 4.38 -5.57
C GLU A 127 -16.36 4.87 -4.21
N ALA A 128 -15.08 4.60 -3.92
CA ALA A 128 -14.44 5.09 -2.70
C ALA A 128 -14.28 6.62 -2.70
N GLU A 129 -13.98 7.22 -3.84
CA GLU A 129 -13.88 8.67 -4.00
C GLU A 129 -15.26 9.34 -3.86
N GLU A 130 -16.32 8.74 -4.42
CA GLU A 130 -17.69 9.22 -4.23
C GLU A 130 -18.13 9.18 -2.76
N MET A 131 -17.85 8.10 -2.04
CA MET A 131 -18.14 8.01 -0.59
C MET A 131 -17.36 9.06 0.22
N LEU A 132 -16.10 9.31 -0.12
CA LEU A 132 -15.29 10.32 0.55
C LEU A 132 -15.81 11.73 0.27
N LEU A 133 -16.25 12.00 -0.97
CA LEU A 133 -16.88 13.26 -1.34
C LEU A 133 -18.23 13.45 -0.65
N GLU A 134 -19.03 12.40 -0.48
CA GLU A 134 -20.28 12.46 0.28
C GLU A 134 -20.04 12.73 1.77
N ALA A 135 -19.05 12.07 2.38
CA ALA A 135 -18.64 12.34 3.76
C ALA A 135 -18.16 13.79 3.93
N LYS A 136 -17.33 14.29 2.99
CA LYS A 136 -16.86 15.68 3.00
C LYS A 136 -17.98 16.69 2.80
N ARG A 137 -19.03 16.36 2.04
CA ARG A 137 -20.24 17.19 1.91
C ARG A 137 -21.03 17.23 3.22
N ARG A 138 -21.24 16.08 3.88
CA ARG A 138 -21.91 16.02 5.19
C ARG A 138 -21.16 16.79 6.26
N GLU A 139 -19.84 16.66 6.31
CA GLU A 139 -18.98 17.40 7.23
C GLU A 139 -19.07 18.92 7.00
N LYS A 140 -19.10 19.36 5.74
CA LYS A 140 -19.28 20.78 5.41
C LYS A 140 -20.63 21.32 5.86
N GLU A 141 -21.72 20.56 5.65
CA GLU A 141 -23.06 20.94 6.10
C GLU A 141 -23.15 20.99 7.63
N GLU A 142 -22.52 20.07 8.35
CA GLU A 142 -22.43 20.11 9.81
C GLU A 142 -21.62 21.31 10.30
N LEU A 143 -20.50 21.63 9.64
CA LEU A 143 -19.69 22.81 9.98
C LEU A 143 -20.46 24.12 9.75
N GLU A 144 -21.21 24.22 8.65
CA GLU A 144 -22.09 25.37 8.36
C GLU A 144 -23.25 25.48 9.38
N ASN A 145 -23.82 24.35 9.82
CA ASN A 145 -24.83 24.32 10.87
C ASN A 145 -24.27 24.73 12.25
N MET A 146 -23.07 24.28 12.61
CA MET A 146 -22.42 24.67 13.86
C MET A 146 -22.08 26.17 13.87
N THR A 147 -21.50 26.67 12.77
CA THR A 147 -21.10 28.09 12.66
C THR A 147 -22.29 29.04 12.54
N SER A 148 -23.40 28.63 11.91
CA SER A 148 -24.63 29.43 11.86
C SER A 148 -25.40 29.44 13.18
N SER A 149 -25.37 28.34 13.95
CA SER A 149 -25.94 28.29 15.31
C SER A 149 -25.17 29.21 16.27
N SER A 150 -23.84 29.27 16.14
CA SER A 150 -22.97 30.16 16.91
C SER A 150 -23.30 31.64 16.63
N LYS A 151 -23.41 32.04 15.36
CA LYS A 151 -23.80 33.41 14.95
C LYS A 151 -25.20 33.84 15.41
N LYS A 152 -26.12 32.89 15.62
CA LYS A 152 -27.47 33.19 16.13
C LYS A 152 -27.49 33.43 17.64
N SER A 153 -26.51 32.89 18.38
CA SER A 153 -26.37 33.11 19.83
C SER A 153 -25.76 34.49 20.16
N GLU A 154 -24.91 35.03 19.28
CA GLU A 154 -24.22 36.31 19.49
C GLU A 154 -25.12 37.55 19.31
N ARG A 155 -26.28 37.40 18.64
CA ARG A 155 -27.23 38.51 18.40
C ARG A 155 -28.15 38.83 19.58
N LYS A 156 -27.94 38.21 20.75
CA LYS A 156 -28.67 38.47 22.00
C LYS A 156 -27.73 38.77 23.18
N ALA A 157 -26.79 39.70 23.02
CA ALA A 157 -26.15 40.38 24.15
C ALA A 157 -26.70 41.83 24.22
N PRO A 158 -27.31 42.28 25.33
CA PRO A 158 -27.87 43.62 25.42
C PRO A 158 -26.74 44.65 25.50
N TYR A 159 -26.82 45.65 24.63
CA TYR A 159 -25.92 46.79 24.51
C TYR A 159 -25.83 47.58 25.84
N ARG A 160 -24.70 47.49 26.55
CA ARG A 160 -24.42 48.32 27.73
C ARG A 160 -23.81 49.64 27.27
N GLN A 161 -24.64 50.66 27.35
CA GLN A 161 -24.34 52.06 27.06
C GLN A 161 -23.53 52.67 28.23
N GLU A 162 -22.29 53.10 27.99
CA GLU A 162 -21.60 54.01 28.93
C GLU A 162 -20.93 55.20 28.22
N ARG A 163 -21.02 56.33 28.93
CA ARG A 163 -20.87 57.71 28.50
C ARG A 163 -19.40 58.17 28.41
N LYS A 164 -19.11 59.04 27.43
CA LYS A 164 -18.00 60.03 27.45
C LYS A 164 -18.47 61.31 28.16
N PRO A 165 -17.62 62.23 28.73
CA PRO A 165 -16.63 63.00 27.94
C PRO A 165 -15.40 63.68 28.63
N ALA A 166 -14.58 64.35 27.77
CA ALA A 166 -13.68 65.53 27.95
C ALA A 166 -12.14 65.29 28.05
N ARG A 167 -11.19 66.12 27.54
CA ARG A 167 -11.05 67.12 26.42
C ARG A 167 -9.55 67.59 26.33
N ARG A 168 -8.88 67.41 25.16
CA ARG A 168 -7.77 68.20 24.48
C ARG A 168 -6.36 68.37 25.12
N PRO A 169 -5.29 68.83 24.38
CA PRO A 169 -4.98 68.90 22.92
C PRO A 169 -3.58 68.30 22.49
N SER A 170 -3.31 68.32 21.16
CA SER A 170 -2.19 67.75 20.35
C SER A 170 -0.75 68.33 20.57
N PRO A 171 0.34 67.78 19.97
CA PRO A 171 0.68 67.93 18.52
C PRO A 171 1.37 66.73 17.81
N ALA A 172 1.37 66.74 16.47
CA ALA A 172 2.11 65.84 15.54
C ALA A 172 3.57 66.34 15.33
N PRO A 173 4.54 65.63 14.69
CA PRO A 173 4.51 65.03 13.33
C PRO A 173 5.19 63.62 13.24
N GLN A 174 5.15 62.80 12.19
CA GLN A 174 5.78 62.97 10.86
C GLN A 174 5.30 61.87 9.88
N LYS A 175 5.26 62.24 8.60
CA LYS A 175 5.18 61.34 7.44
C LYS A 175 6.42 60.44 7.35
N THR A 176 6.20 59.17 7.04
CA THR A 176 7.02 58.42 6.08
C THR A 176 6.08 57.63 5.19
N GLU A 177 6.04 58.02 3.91
CA GLU A 177 5.50 57.21 2.83
C GLU A 177 6.48 56.06 2.61
N THR A 178 6.00 54.83 2.79
CA THR A 178 6.51 53.65 2.08
C THR A 178 5.30 52.83 1.68
N ALA A 179 5.05 52.79 0.37
CA ALA A 179 4.12 51.87 -0.25
C ALA A 179 4.65 50.46 -0.05
N ASP A 180 3.85 49.58 0.55
CA ASP A 180 3.80 48.14 0.30
C ASP A 180 2.50 47.62 0.93
N ASP A 181 1.50 47.43 0.07
CA ASP A 181 0.18 46.85 0.38
C ASP A 181 0.30 45.33 0.55
N ASP A 182 0.84 44.88 1.68
CA ASP A 182 0.76 43.46 2.09
C ASP A 182 0.04 43.36 3.44
N ASP A 183 -1.28 43.21 3.38
CA ASP A 183 -2.23 42.99 4.50
C ASP A 183 -2.03 41.64 5.23
N PHE A 184 -0.84 41.05 5.17
CA PHE A 184 -0.56 39.78 5.82
C PHE A 184 -0.17 40.00 7.29
N ASP A 185 -1.15 39.81 8.18
CA ASP A 185 -1.00 39.93 9.63
C ASP A 185 -0.13 38.80 10.20
N TYR A 186 1.19 38.98 10.18
CA TYR A 186 2.17 38.06 10.77
C TYR A 186 2.05 37.96 12.30
N ASP A 187 1.51 38.98 12.97
CA ASP A 187 1.34 38.99 14.43
C ASP A 187 0.32 37.95 14.89
N LYS A 188 -0.69 37.67 14.05
CA LYS A 188 -1.67 36.59 14.27
C LYS A 188 -1.01 35.21 14.45
N TYR A 189 0.08 34.93 13.75
CA TYR A 189 0.75 33.62 13.78
C TYR A 189 1.93 33.56 14.76
N LEU A 190 2.51 34.71 15.12
CA LEU A 190 3.59 34.79 16.12
C LEU A 190 3.09 34.62 17.56
N SER A 191 1.84 35.01 17.84
CA SER A 191 1.25 34.92 19.19
C SER A 191 1.02 33.49 19.72
N GLY A 192 1.13 32.47 18.87
CA GLY A 192 1.00 31.05 19.25
C GLY A 192 2.32 30.36 19.60
N ILE A 193 3.47 30.94 19.27
CA ILE A 193 4.78 30.26 19.38
C ILE A 193 5.32 30.27 20.82
N ASP A 194 4.95 31.27 21.62
CA ASP A 194 5.41 31.40 23.02
C ASP A 194 4.34 31.00 24.06
N ARG A 195 3.23 30.38 23.61
CA ARG A 195 2.23 29.85 24.54
C ARG A 195 2.80 28.57 25.16
N LYS A 196 3.24 28.68 26.41
CA LYS A 196 3.57 27.54 27.27
C LYS A 196 2.46 26.49 27.16
N GLN A 197 2.88 25.27 26.82
CA GLN A 197 2.06 24.08 26.68
C GLN A 197 1.07 23.98 27.85
N ASP A 198 -0.21 24.03 27.54
CA ASP A 198 -1.26 23.94 28.55
C ASP A 198 -1.19 22.54 29.20
N PRO A 199 -1.23 22.42 30.54
CA PRO A 199 -1.07 21.16 31.27
C PRO A 199 -2.22 20.15 31.05
N ASN A 200 -3.14 20.45 30.12
CA ASN A 200 -4.26 19.60 29.76
C ASN A 200 -4.03 18.84 28.43
N GLU A 201 -2.84 18.94 27.83
CA GLU A 201 -2.41 18.13 26.68
C GLU A 201 -1.72 16.80 27.08
N SER A 202 -1.79 16.42 28.36
CA SER A 202 -1.21 15.16 28.87
C SER A 202 -1.93 13.89 28.39
N GLU A 203 -3.11 14.00 27.77
CA GLU A 203 -3.82 12.84 27.20
C GLU A 203 -3.03 12.18 26.05
N ILE A 204 -2.19 12.92 25.33
CA ILE A 204 -1.42 12.36 24.21
C ILE A 204 -0.28 11.46 24.72
N ASP A 205 0.33 11.82 25.85
CA ASP A 205 1.39 11.02 26.49
C ASP A 205 0.83 9.79 27.22
N ASP A 206 -0.39 9.88 27.78
CA ASP A 206 -1.06 8.75 28.40
C ASP A 206 -1.46 7.68 27.36
N ILE A 207 -1.92 8.08 26.17
CA ILE A 207 -2.25 7.17 25.06
C ILE A 207 -0.98 6.45 24.54
N LEU A 208 0.16 7.13 24.51
CA LEU A 208 1.44 6.54 24.09
C LEU A 208 2.00 5.54 25.11
N ASN A 209 1.74 5.74 26.41
CA ASN A 209 2.12 4.79 27.45
C ASN A 209 1.23 3.53 27.50
N GLU A 210 -0.03 3.61 27.08
CA GLU A 210 -0.96 2.46 27.11
C GLU A 210 -0.64 1.40 26.02
N TYR A 211 -0.02 1.81 24.90
CA TYR A 211 0.40 0.89 23.81
C TYR A 211 1.86 0.44 23.90
N GLY A 212 2.57 0.83 24.95
CA GLY A 212 3.98 0.56 25.16
C GLY A 212 4.26 -0.56 26.17
N HIS A 213 3.63 -1.73 26.05
CA HIS A 213 4.09 -2.98 26.69
C HIS A 213 3.60 -4.25 25.97
#